data_AF-A0A423W5T6-F1
#
_entry.id   AF-A0A423W5T6-F1
#
_cell.length_a   1.000
_cell.length_b   1.000
_cell.length_c   1.000
_cell.angle_alpha   90.00
_cell.angle_beta   90.00
_cell.angle_gamma   90.00
#
_symmetry.space_group_name_H-M   'P 1'
#
loop_
_entity.id
_entity.type
_entity.pdbx_description
1 polymer ?
#
loop_
_entity_poly.entity_id
_entity_poly.type
_entity_poly.pdbx_seq_one_letter_code
_entity_poly.pdbx_strand_id
1 'polypeptide(L)'
;MSFSTANVTPAIVFTTDNDLTPDPFNLNRFVKAQDENGTFARVLATIREGRRKPQPATWIWFVFPQMNKCLTRDRRPGRRHKDVWPRGQALTSLDEARAFLRHPILGPRIREAAQALLDSPFSDKFSVMDNMLYDVERLHSSMTIFRQAARYPSCIHQTRHHLRENYVFRRVLDRYFVDFLNSEDEDELLDQNNAELMKQYRGKRHIPTMYRLDAIELEAIELRMAKGEGCVCRRSKEELELLDKGSKRKIMTYRQFREERKIRATAVLDSLPI
;
A
#
# COMPACT_ATOMS: atom_id res chain seq x y z
N MET A 1 24.77 -64.82 20.63
CA MET A 1 23.62 -63.89 20.48
C MET A 1 23.65 -62.96 21.67
N SER A 2 24.15 -61.74 21.47
CA SER A 2 24.50 -60.79 22.54
C SER A 2 23.41 -59.73 22.63
N PHE A 3 22.80 -59.56 23.82
CA PHE A 3 21.95 -58.41 24.12
C PHE A 3 22.76 -57.43 24.97
N SER A 4 23.03 -56.25 24.41
CA SER A 4 23.72 -55.15 25.08
C SER A 4 22.70 -54.15 25.60
N THR A 5 22.65 -53.97 26.92
CA THR A 5 21.86 -52.96 27.61
C THR A 5 22.52 -51.58 27.47
N ALA A 6 21.85 -50.63 26.81
CA ALA A 6 22.32 -49.25 26.71
C ALA A 6 21.65 -48.36 27.78
N ASN A 7 22.48 -47.69 28.56
CA ASN A 7 22.11 -46.66 29.55
C ASN A 7 21.40 -45.48 28.89
N VAL A 8 20.27 -45.06 29.47
CA VAL A 8 19.55 -43.83 29.12
C VAL A 8 20.02 -42.70 30.02
N THR A 9 20.68 -41.70 29.46
CA THR A 9 20.91 -40.38 30.08
C THR A 9 19.66 -39.51 29.87
N PRO A 10 19.19 -38.75 30.88
CA PRO A 10 18.05 -37.87 30.69
C PRO A 10 18.46 -36.62 29.90
N ALA A 11 17.72 -36.31 28.85
CA ALA A 11 17.89 -35.10 28.08
C ALA A 11 17.48 -33.87 28.91
N ILE A 12 18.38 -32.89 28.96
CA ILE A 12 18.16 -31.57 29.55
C ILE A 12 16.99 -30.90 28.83
N VAL A 13 15.91 -30.63 29.56
CA VAL A 13 14.80 -29.82 29.08
C VAL A 13 15.24 -28.36 29.15
N PHE A 14 15.55 -27.76 28.01
CA PHE A 14 15.65 -26.32 27.88
C PHE A 14 14.23 -25.73 27.91
N THR A 15 13.82 -25.24 29.06
CA THR A 15 12.70 -24.30 29.16
C THR A 15 13.16 -22.96 28.59
N THR A 16 12.64 -22.59 27.41
CA THR A 16 12.72 -21.20 26.94
C THR A 16 11.36 -20.55 27.13
N ASP A 17 11.24 -19.80 28.21
CA ASP A 17 10.38 -18.63 28.28
C ASP A 17 10.84 -17.64 27.20
N ASN A 18 10.08 -17.51 26.13
CA ASN A 18 9.95 -16.24 25.41
C ASN A 18 8.66 -16.23 24.60
N ASP A 19 7.86 -15.21 24.83
CA ASP A 19 6.55 -14.93 24.23
C ASP A 19 6.67 -14.57 22.74
N LEU A 20 7.05 -15.56 21.92
CA LEU A 20 7.14 -15.47 20.46
C LEU A 20 5.77 -15.78 19.87
N THR A 21 4.88 -14.79 19.82
CA THR A 21 3.69 -14.91 18.98
C THR A 21 4.13 -14.93 17.51
N PRO A 22 3.94 -16.02 16.74
CA PRO A 22 4.40 -16.14 15.35
C PRO A 22 3.64 -15.23 14.37
N ASP A 23 2.69 -14.43 14.86
CA ASP A 23 1.85 -13.51 14.10
C ASP A 23 1.67 -12.19 14.88
N PRO A 24 2.71 -11.33 14.93
CA PRO A 24 2.69 -10.08 15.72
C PRO A 24 1.62 -9.09 15.27
N PHE A 25 1.07 -9.28 14.05
CA PHE A 25 0.01 -8.45 13.50
C PHE A 25 -1.35 -9.13 13.52
N ASN A 26 -1.48 -10.37 13.99
CA ASN A 26 -2.72 -11.16 13.91
C ASN A 26 -3.32 -11.21 12.48
N LEU A 27 -2.48 -11.45 11.46
CA LEU A 27 -2.86 -11.53 10.05
C LEU A 27 -3.88 -12.64 9.77
N ASN A 28 -3.90 -13.70 10.59
CA ASN A 28 -4.87 -14.78 10.46
C ASN A 28 -6.34 -14.31 10.48
N ARG A 29 -6.62 -13.13 11.06
CA ARG A 29 -7.96 -12.53 11.00
C ARG A 29 -8.44 -12.24 9.58
N PHE A 30 -7.53 -11.89 8.66
CA PHE A 30 -7.86 -11.67 7.26
C PHE A 30 -8.13 -12.98 6.53
N VAL A 31 -7.35 -14.03 6.83
CA VAL A 31 -7.54 -15.37 6.25
C VAL A 31 -8.93 -15.89 6.62
N LYS A 32 -9.27 -15.85 7.92
CA LYS A 32 -10.58 -16.28 8.43
C LYS A 32 -11.72 -15.53 7.73
N ALA A 33 -11.62 -14.21 7.60
CA ALA A 33 -12.65 -13.40 6.94
C ALA A 33 -12.78 -13.69 5.44
N GLN A 34 -11.66 -13.96 4.75
CA GLN A 34 -11.65 -14.33 3.33
C GLN A 34 -12.30 -15.70 3.08
N ASP A 35 -12.05 -16.66 3.98
CA ASP A 35 -12.51 -18.05 3.85
C ASP A 35 -13.97 -18.22 4.30
N GLU A 36 -14.46 -17.35 5.18
CA GLU A 36 -15.84 -17.36 5.66
C GLU A 36 -16.83 -17.41 4.49
N ASN A 37 -17.63 -18.48 4.45
CA ASN A 37 -18.62 -18.75 3.40
C ASN A 37 -18.07 -18.70 1.96
N GLY A 38 -16.77 -18.99 1.77
CA GLY A 38 -16.10 -18.96 0.48
C GLY A 38 -16.08 -17.57 -0.17
N THR A 39 -16.13 -16.51 0.65
CA THR A 39 -16.34 -15.13 0.17
C THR A 39 -15.25 -14.69 -0.81
N PHE A 40 -13.98 -14.99 -0.54
CA PHE A 40 -12.88 -14.60 -1.42
C PHE A 40 -13.05 -15.14 -2.85
N ALA A 41 -13.24 -16.45 -3.01
CA ALA A 41 -13.40 -17.08 -4.32
C ALA A 41 -14.62 -16.53 -5.08
N ARG A 42 -15.75 -16.33 -4.38
CA ARG A 42 -16.98 -15.77 -4.97
C ARG A 42 -16.79 -14.34 -5.48
N VAL A 43 -16.11 -13.50 -4.69
CA VAL A 43 -15.83 -12.10 -5.08
C VAL A 43 -14.94 -12.06 -6.32
N LEU A 44 -13.88 -12.88 -6.37
CA LEU A 44 -12.96 -12.91 -7.51
C LEU A 44 -13.65 -13.40 -8.79
N ALA A 45 -14.47 -14.46 -8.70
CA ALA A 45 -15.28 -14.92 -9.83
C ALA A 45 -16.18 -13.80 -10.36
N THR A 46 -16.88 -13.10 -9.45
CA THR A 46 -17.78 -12.01 -9.81
C THR A 46 -17.06 -10.85 -10.52
N ILE A 47 -15.86 -10.48 -10.04
CA ILE A 47 -15.04 -9.43 -10.66
C ILE A 47 -14.60 -9.85 -12.08
N ARG A 48 -14.15 -11.10 -12.26
CA ARG A 48 -13.70 -11.63 -13.55
C ARG A 48 -14.83 -11.73 -14.57
N GLU A 49 -16.01 -12.13 -14.12
CA GLU A 49 -17.19 -12.29 -14.98
C GLU A 49 -17.88 -10.96 -15.30
N GLY A 50 -17.47 -9.86 -14.68
CA GLY A 50 -18.14 -8.56 -14.87
C GLY A 50 -19.56 -8.54 -14.31
N ARG A 51 -19.84 -9.32 -13.26
CA ARG A 51 -21.17 -9.38 -12.63
C ARG A 51 -21.27 -8.41 -11.46
N ARG A 52 -22.50 -7.94 -11.19
CA ARG A 52 -22.79 -7.15 -9.99
C ARG A 52 -22.59 -8.01 -8.74
N LYS A 53 -21.88 -7.49 -7.75
CA LYS A 53 -21.58 -8.23 -6.51
C LYS A 53 -22.84 -8.41 -5.66
N PRO A 54 -23.07 -9.62 -5.09
CA PRO A 54 -24.16 -9.82 -4.16
C PRO A 54 -23.92 -9.01 -2.88
N GLN A 55 -24.96 -8.33 -2.41
CA GLN A 55 -24.94 -7.53 -1.17
C GLN A 55 -25.13 -8.45 0.06
N PRO A 56 -24.54 -8.11 1.23
CA PRO A 56 -23.85 -6.86 1.57
C PRO A 56 -22.32 -6.84 1.40
N ALA A 57 -21.78 -5.63 1.20
CA ALA A 57 -20.39 -5.28 0.86
C ALA A 57 -19.39 -5.33 2.04
N THR A 58 -19.40 -6.37 2.87
CA THR A 58 -18.41 -6.54 3.96
C THR A 58 -17.06 -7.07 3.45
N TRP A 59 -16.99 -7.55 2.21
CA TRP A 59 -15.81 -8.20 1.67
C TRP A 59 -14.65 -7.24 1.34
N ILE A 60 -14.95 -5.98 1.00
CA ILE A 60 -13.94 -5.00 0.55
C ILE A 60 -12.83 -4.81 1.59
N TRP A 61 -13.16 -4.88 2.89
CA TRP A 61 -12.24 -4.60 3.99
C TRP A 61 -11.14 -5.64 4.16
N PHE A 62 -11.42 -6.91 3.85
CA PHE A 62 -10.48 -8.01 4.01
C PHE A 62 -9.92 -8.54 2.70
N VAL A 63 -10.53 -8.19 1.56
CA VAL A 63 -9.96 -8.43 0.22
C VAL A 63 -9.06 -7.28 -0.22
N PHE A 64 -9.45 -6.02 0.02
CA PHE A 64 -8.68 -4.81 -0.28
C PHE A 64 -8.52 -3.95 0.99
N PRO A 65 -7.73 -4.42 1.97
CA PRO A 65 -7.59 -3.72 3.24
C PRO A 65 -6.93 -2.35 3.05
N GLN A 66 -7.40 -1.37 3.81
CA GLN A 66 -6.84 -0.03 3.87
C GLN A 66 -6.25 0.26 5.26
N MET A 67 -5.42 1.28 5.37
CA MET A 67 -4.80 1.68 6.64
C MET A 67 -5.70 2.64 7.43
N ASN A 68 -5.78 2.46 8.75
CA ASN A 68 -6.55 3.32 9.66
C ASN A 68 -6.17 4.81 9.58
N LYS A 69 -4.89 5.11 9.27
CA LYS A 69 -4.36 6.49 9.19
C LYS A 69 -4.61 7.18 7.85
N CYS A 70 -5.12 6.47 6.85
CA CYS A 70 -5.25 6.94 5.46
C CYS A 70 -6.72 7.13 5.01
N LEU A 71 -7.67 7.19 5.95
CA LEU A 71 -9.11 7.19 5.68
C LEU A 71 -9.57 8.46 4.94
N THR A 72 -10.24 8.29 3.81
CA THR A 72 -10.75 9.35 2.92
C THR A 72 -11.91 10.19 3.49
N ARG A 73 -12.54 9.82 4.62
CA ARG A 73 -13.56 10.66 5.30
C ARG A 73 -13.84 10.22 6.74
N ASP A 74 -13.26 10.91 7.73
CA ASP A 74 -13.98 11.66 8.79
C ASP A 74 -12.94 12.24 9.79
N ARG A 75 -12.42 13.44 9.49
CA ARG A 75 -12.13 14.44 10.52
C ARG A 75 -13.40 15.25 10.77
N ARG A 76 -14.51 14.59 11.12
CA ARG A 76 -15.55 15.25 11.91
C ARG A 76 -15.12 15.11 13.37
N PRO A 77 -14.79 16.21 14.07
CA PRO A 77 -14.63 16.14 15.52
C PRO A 77 -15.93 15.59 16.10
N GLY A 78 -15.88 14.46 16.80
CA GLY A 78 -17.03 13.92 17.54
C GLY A 78 -17.65 12.61 17.06
N ARG A 79 -17.29 12.05 15.89
CA ARG A 79 -17.65 10.64 15.58
C ARG A 79 -16.53 9.70 16.01
N ARG A 80 -16.83 8.82 16.97
CA ARG A 80 -15.86 7.86 17.49
C ARG A 80 -15.52 6.86 16.39
N HIS A 81 -14.23 6.63 16.18
CA HIS A 81 -13.60 5.67 15.24
C HIS A 81 -14.14 4.22 15.28
N LYS A 82 -15.07 3.91 16.20
CA LYS A 82 -15.53 2.57 16.57
C LYS A 82 -16.78 2.09 15.80
N ASP A 83 -17.44 2.97 15.04
CA ASP A 83 -18.78 2.68 14.50
C ASP A 83 -18.82 2.32 12.99
N VAL A 84 -17.67 2.22 12.29
CA VAL A 84 -17.64 2.01 10.82
C VAL A 84 -16.87 0.75 10.38
N TRP A 85 -16.30 -0.02 11.32
CA TRP A 85 -15.46 -1.18 10.97
C TRP A 85 -15.96 -2.49 11.60
N PRO A 86 -15.94 -3.62 10.87
CA PRO A 86 -15.91 -4.94 11.49
C PRO A 86 -14.59 -5.06 12.27
N ARG A 87 -14.62 -4.71 13.56
CA ARG A 87 -13.46 -4.51 14.46
C ARG A 87 -12.24 -5.34 14.05
N GLY A 88 -11.20 -4.68 13.54
CA GLY A 88 -9.89 -5.29 13.28
C GLY A 88 -9.47 -5.46 11.82
N GLN A 89 -10.33 -5.32 10.81
CA GLN A 89 -9.96 -5.58 9.41
C GLN A 89 -9.19 -4.43 8.71
N ALA A 90 -8.53 -3.54 9.46
CA ALA A 90 -7.72 -2.47 8.91
C ALA A 90 -6.23 -2.77 9.10
N LEU A 91 -5.40 -2.26 8.20
CA LEU A 91 -3.96 -2.21 8.39
C LEU A 91 -3.61 -1.12 9.40
N THR A 92 -2.67 -1.43 10.27
CA THR A 92 -2.18 -0.54 11.33
C THR A 92 -0.91 0.20 10.92
N SER A 93 -0.13 -0.37 9.99
CA SER A 93 1.16 0.17 9.55
C SER A 93 1.59 -0.37 8.18
N LEU A 94 2.64 0.22 7.59
CA LEU A 94 3.30 -0.33 6.41
C LEU A 94 4.03 -1.65 6.70
N ASP A 95 4.50 -1.86 7.94
CA ASP A 95 5.12 -3.12 8.34
C ASP A 95 4.13 -4.26 8.37
N GLU A 96 2.89 -3.99 8.79
CA GLU A 96 1.80 -4.95 8.65
C GLU A 96 1.47 -5.23 7.19
N ALA A 97 1.42 -4.20 6.33
CA ALA A 97 1.19 -4.39 4.89
C ALA A 97 2.28 -5.25 4.24
N ARG A 98 3.55 -5.09 4.64
CA ARG A 98 4.66 -5.94 4.22
C ARG A 98 4.53 -7.36 4.75
N ALA A 99 4.15 -7.52 6.01
CA ALA A 99 3.89 -8.83 6.60
C ALA A 99 2.73 -9.54 5.87
N PHE A 100 1.67 -8.83 5.51
CA PHE A 100 0.57 -9.31 4.68
C PHE A 100 1.06 -9.81 3.32
N LEU A 101 1.95 -9.07 2.65
CA LEU A 101 2.52 -9.48 1.35
C LEU A 101 3.44 -10.70 1.45
N ARG A 102 4.16 -10.86 2.57
CA ARG A 102 5.03 -12.02 2.85
C ARG A 102 4.25 -13.25 3.33
N HIS A 103 3.05 -13.07 3.84
CA HIS A 103 2.25 -14.15 4.36
C HIS A 103 1.91 -15.16 3.25
N PRO A 104 2.11 -16.48 3.48
CA PRO A 104 2.04 -17.51 2.43
C PRO A 104 0.67 -17.60 1.75
N ILE A 105 -0.42 -17.28 2.46
CA ILE A 105 -1.79 -17.25 1.92
C ILE A 105 -2.20 -15.86 1.40
N LEU A 106 -2.11 -14.82 2.26
CA LEU A 106 -2.60 -13.49 1.94
C LEU A 106 -1.83 -12.78 0.82
N GLY A 107 -0.51 -12.99 0.75
CA GLY A 107 0.34 -12.41 -0.29
C GLY A 107 -0.08 -12.85 -1.70
N PRO A 108 -0.22 -14.16 -1.98
CA PRO A 108 -0.79 -14.62 -3.25
C PRO A 108 -2.20 -14.09 -3.50
N ARG A 109 -3.07 -14.07 -2.48
CA ARG A 109 -4.47 -13.66 -2.63
C ARG A 109 -4.65 -12.19 -3.04
N ILE A 110 -3.92 -11.25 -2.45
CA ILE A 110 -4.04 -9.83 -2.86
C ILE A 110 -3.50 -9.59 -4.27
N ARG A 111 -2.49 -10.36 -4.69
CA ARG A 111 -1.99 -10.33 -6.09
C ARG A 111 -3.04 -10.93 -7.04
N GLU A 112 -3.66 -12.04 -6.66
CA GLU A 112 -4.75 -12.65 -7.44
C GLU A 112 -5.96 -11.72 -7.56
N ALA A 113 -6.35 -11.06 -6.47
CA ALA A 113 -7.43 -10.08 -6.46
C ALA A 113 -7.11 -8.87 -7.35
N ALA A 114 -5.87 -8.38 -7.33
CA ALA A 114 -5.42 -7.32 -8.23
C ALA A 114 -5.42 -7.77 -9.70
N GLN A 115 -5.02 -9.00 -9.98
CA GLN A 115 -5.08 -9.57 -11.33
C GLN A 115 -6.52 -9.72 -11.82
N ALA A 116 -7.44 -10.19 -10.97
CA ALA A 116 -8.86 -10.27 -11.29
C ALA A 116 -9.46 -8.91 -11.69
N LEU A 117 -9.02 -7.81 -11.07
CA LEU A 117 -9.42 -6.46 -11.49
C LEU A 117 -8.90 -6.13 -12.90
N LEU A 118 -7.65 -6.48 -13.21
CA LEU A 118 -7.06 -6.24 -14.54
C LEU A 118 -7.72 -7.07 -15.63
N ASP A 119 -8.17 -8.29 -15.30
CA ASP A 119 -8.87 -9.20 -16.20
C ASP A 119 -10.36 -8.86 -16.35
N SER A 120 -10.89 -7.97 -15.49
CA SER A 120 -12.30 -7.59 -15.49
C SER A 120 -12.69 -6.91 -16.81
N PRO A 121 -13.88 -7.20 -17.37
CA PRO A 121 -14.36 -6.55 -18.59
C PRO A 121 -14.76 -5.09 -18.37
N PHE A 122 -14.92 -4.66 -17.11
CA PHE A 122 -15.26 -3.28 -16.79
C PHE A 122 -14.11 -2.31 -17.11
N SER A 123 -14.47 -1.23 -17.81
CA SER A 123 -13.55 -0.17 -18.24
C SER A 123 -13.31 0.89 -17.16
N ASP A 124 -14.27 1.11 -16.26
CA ASP A 124 -14.19 2.14 -15.23
C ASP A 124 -14.28 1.60 -13.79
N LYS A 125 -13.74 2.39 -12.85
CA LYS A 125 -13.64 2.05 -11.43
C LYS A 125 -14.99 1.94 -10.72
N PHE A 126 -16.00 2.69 -11.15
CA PHE A 126 -17.31 2.67 -10.53
C PHE A 126 -18.05 1.39 -10.91
N SER A 127 -18.01 0.99 -12.18
CA SER A 127 -18.60 -0.28 -12.63
C SER A 127 -18.01 -1.50 -11.90
N VAL A 128 -16.68 -1.55 -11.75
CA VAL A 128 -16.00 -2.62 -10.99
C VAL A 128 -16.45 -2.71 -9.53
N MET A 129 -16.83 -1.57 -8.95
CA MET A 129 -17.24 -1.44 -7.55
C MET A 129 -18.74 -1.21 -7.39
N ASP A 130 -19.55 -1.63 -8.36
CA ASP A 130 -21.02 -1.52 -8.32
C ASP A 130 -21.52 -0.09 -7.97
N ASN A 131 -20.85 0.91 -8.54
CA ASN A 131 -21.08 2.34 -8.30
C ASN A 131 -20.98 2.78 -6.83
N MET A 132 -20.37 1.97 -5.96
CA MET A 132 -20.14 2.31 -4.56
C MET A 132 -18.86 3.13 -4.41
N LEU A 133 -19.00 4.45 -4.30
CA LEU A 133 -17.88 5.39 -4.15
C LEU A 133 -16.92 5.02 -2.99
N TYR A 134 -17.45 4.56 -1.86
CA TYR A 134 -16.62 4.16 -0.72
C TYR A 134 -15.73 2.94 -1.02
N ASP A 135 -16.19 2.02 -1.86
CA ASP A 135 -15.41 0.84 -2.25
C ASP A 135 -14.34 1.19 -3.28
N VAL A 136 -14.64 2.17 -4.15
CA VAL A 136 -13.65 2.78 -5.05
C VAL A 136 -12.51 3.44 -4.25
N GLU A 137 -12.83 4.23 -3.22
CA GLU A 137 -11.83 4.88 -2.37
C GLU A 137 -10.97 3.87 -1.59
N ARG A 138 -11.60 2.78 -1.08
CA ARG A 138 -10.90 1.68 -0.41
C ARG A 138 -9.97 0.94 -1.36
N LEU A 139 -10.42 0.64 -2.57
CA LEU A 139 -9.60 0.01 -3.59
C LEU A 139 -8.37 0.86 -3.90
N HIS A 140 -8.60 2.15 -4.16
CA HIS A 140 -7.51 3.08 -4.46
C HIS A 140 -6.50 3.10 -3.30
N SER A 141 -6.99 3.22 -2.07
CA SER A 141 -6.14 3.24 -0.87
C SER A 141 -5.33 1.95 -0.72
N SER A 142 -5.99 0.82 -0.90
CA SER A 142 -5.37 -0.50 -0.78
C SER A 142 -4.26 -0.71 -1.81
N MET A 143 -4.55 -0.43 -3.09
CA MET A 143 -3.57 -0.57 -4.17
C MET A 143 -2.37 0.35 -3.99
N THR A 144 -2.60 1.58 -3.51
CA THR A 144 -1.51 2.50 -3.16
C THR A 144 -0.65 1.96 -2.02
N ILE A 145 -1.26 1.49 -0.93
CA ILE A 145 -0.53 0.94 0.22
C ILE A 145 0.30 -0.29 -0.18
N PHE A 146 -0.29 -1.23 -0.93
CA PHE A 146 0.41 -2.44 -1.34
C PHE A 146 1.49 -2.16 -2.40
N ARG A 147 1.28 -1.19 -3.30
CA ARG A 147 2.33 -0.69 -4.19
C ARG A 147 3.52 -0.19 -3.39
N GLN A 148 3.28 0.60 -2.33
CA GLN A 148 4.34 1.14 -1.49
C GLN A 148 5.05 0.03 -0.68
N ALA A 149 4.29 -0.89 -0.08
CA ALA A 149 4.83 -1.99 0.70
C ALA A 149 5.68 -2.94 -0.16
N ALA A 150 5.27 -3.19 -1.41
CA ALA A 150 6.07 -3.97 -2.36
C ALA A 150 7.31 -3.18 -2.86
N ARG A 151 7.20 -1.84 -2.99
CA ARG A 151 8.30 -0.97 -3.43
C ARG A 151 9.48 -1.04 -2.48
N TYR A 152 9.16 -1.13 -1.19
CA TYR A 152 10.11 -1.20 -0.09
C TYR A 152 9.78 -2.39 0.82
N PRO A 153 10.15 -3.64 0.47
CA PRO A 153 9.77 -4.83 1.25
C PRO A 153 10.26 -4.87 2.70
N SER A 154 11.31 -4.12 3.05
CA SER A 154 11.77 -3.99 4.45
C SER A 154 11.57 -2.59 5.02
N CYS A 155 12.00 -1.54 4.31
CA CYS A 155 11.81 -0.16 4.72
C CYS A 155 12.10 0.83 3.58
N ILE A 156 11.63 2.07 3.71
CA ILE A 156 11.85 3.17 2.75
C ILE A 156 13.33 3.41 2.38
N HIS A 157 14.27 3.09 3.27
CA HIS A 157 15.71 3.24 3.02
C HIS A 157 16.31 2.17 2.08
N GLN A 158 15.51 1.23 1.56
CA GLN A 158 16.00 0.27 0.58
C GLN A 158 16.26 0.95 -0.77
N THR A 159 17.47 0.80 -1.27
CA THR A 159 17.90 1.36 -2.56
C THR A 159 17.62 0.44 -3.74
N ARG A 160 17.41 -0.86 -3.49
CA ARG A 160 17.02 -1.84 -4.51
C ARG A 160 15.50 -1.90 -4.62
N HIS A 161 14.97 -1.42 -5.73
CA HIS A 161 13.54 -1.53 -6.00
C HIS A 161 13.19 -2.92 -6.52
N HIS A 162 12.22 -3.60 -5.90
CA HIS A 162 11.73 -4.91 -6.31
C HIS A 162 10.76 -4.78 -7.48
N LEU A 163 11.30 -4.45 -8.67
CA LEU A 163 10.50 -4.04 -9.84
C LEU A 163 9.35 -5.01 -10.14
N ARG A 164 9.61 -6.33 -10.24
CA ARG A 164 8.61 -7.32 -10.70
C ARG A 164 7.36 -7.44 -9.82
N GLU A 165 7.48 -7.43 -8.51
CA GLU A 165 6.34 -7.57 -7.58
C GLU A 165 5.50 -6.30 -7.48
N ASN A 166 6.07 -5.14 -7.84
CA ASN A 166 5.42 -3.84 -7.79
C ASN A 166 4.40 -3.59 -8.90
N TYR A 167 4.49 -4.33 -10.01
CA TYR A 167 3.76 -3.96 -11.20
C TYR A 167 2.26 -4.25 -11.11
N VAL A 168 1.81 -5.30 -10.42
CA VAL A 168 0.37 -5.64 -10.45
C VAL A 168 -0.49 -4.54 -9.80
N PHE A 169 -0.08 -4.05 -8.62
CA PHE A 169 -0.79 -2.97 -7.93
C PHE A 169 -0.70 -1.65 -8.70
N ARG A 170 0.49 -1.35 -9.24
CA ARG A 170 0.68 -0.19 -10.11
C ARG A 170 -0.22 -0.26 -11.34
N ARG A 171 -0.35 -1.41 -12.00
CA ARG A 171 -1.19 -1.56 -13.20
C ARG A 171 -2.67 -1.36 -12.88
N VAL A 172 -3.14 -1.76 -11.71
CA VAL A 172 -4.53 -1.48 -11.28
C VAL A 172 -4.72 0.03 -11.11
N LEU A 173 -3.77 0.71 -10.47
CA LEU A 173 -3.78 2.17 -10.35
C LEU A 173 -3.71 2.84 -11.73
N ASP A 174 -2.83 2.37 -12.61
CA ASP A 174 -2.67 2.87 -13.98
C ASP A 174 -3.86 2.51 -14.90
N ARG A 175 -4.74 1.60 -14.50
CA ARG A 175 -5.95 1.29 -15.28
C ARG A 175 -7.14 2.13 -14.82
N TYR A 176 -7.29 2.31 -13.51
CA TYR A 176 -8.52 2.83 -12.93
C TYR A 176 -8.37 4.23 -12.30
N PHE A 177 -7.14 4.66 -12.04
CA PHE A 177 -6.82 5.81 -11.19
C PHE A 177 -5.65 6.68 -11.73
N VAL A 178 -5.28 6.59 -13.02
CA VAL A 178 -4.20 7.40 -13.64
C VAL A 178 -4.34 8.88 -13.34
N ASP A 179 -5.58 9.39 -13.44
CA ASP A 179 -5.89 10.80 -13.15
C ASP A 179 -5.79 11.19 -11.67
N PHE A 180 -5.45 10.25 -10.77
CA PHE A 180 -5.29 10.49 -9.34
C PHE A 180 -3.87 10.19 -8.83
N LEU A 181 -2.96 9.76 -9.70
CA LEU A 181 -1.82 9.00 -9.24
C LEU A 181 -0.66 9.82 -8.67
N ASN A 182 -0.51 11.14 -8.92
CA ASN A 182 0.58 11.93 -8.32
C ASN A 182 0.30 13.45 -8.31
N SER A 183 -0.15 14.03 -7.18
CA SER A 183 -0.26 15.49 -7.03
C SER A 183 1.07 16.17 -6.63
N GLU A 184 2.14 15.93 -7.39
CA GLU A 184 3.10 17.01 -7.67
C GLU A 184 3.07 17.40 -9.16
N ASP A 185 2.64 16.50 -10.07
CA ASP A 185 2.66 16.76 -11.52
C ASP A 185 1.27 17.11 -12.12
N GLU A 186 0.20 17.14 -11.32
CA GLU A 186 -1.13 17.60 -11.79
C GLU A 186 -1.18 19.10 -12.12
N ASP A 187 -0.27 19.92 -11.59
CA ASP A 187 -0.31 21.38 -11.78
C ASP A 187 0.31 21.83 -13.13
N GLU A 188 0.98 20.96 -13.90
CA GLU A 188 1.70 21.35 -15.12
C GLU A 188 1.18 20.77 -16.44
N LEU A 189 0.24 19.81 -16.44
CA LEU A 189 -0.17 19.07 -17.65
C LEU A 189 -1.66 19.12 -18.00
N LEU A 190 -2.44 20.05 -17.44
CA LEU A 190 -3.82 20.25 -17.87
C LEU A 190 -3.90 21.37 -18.91
N ASP A 191 -4.04 20.98 -20.18
CA ASP A 191 -4.49 21.86 -21.26
C ASP A 191 -5.76 22.62 -20.83
N GLN A 192 -5.77 23.92 -21.10
CA GLN A 192 -6.72 24.90 -20.56
C GLN A 192 -8.20 24.55 -20.82
N ASN A 193 -8.49 23.74 -21.85
CA ASN A 193 -9.84 23.30 -22.19
C ASN A 193 -10.44 22.22 -21.28
N ASN A 194 -9.64 21.47 -20.51
CA ASN A 194 -10.14 20.43 -19.59
C ASN A 194 -10.29 20.92 -18.14
N ALA A 195 -9.88 22.14 -17.83
CA ALA A 195 -9.90 22.69 -16.48
C ALA A 195 -11.32 22.93 -15.93
N GLU A 196 -12.31 23.20 -16.79
CA GLU A 196 -13.68 23.51 -16.39
C GLU A 196 -14.54 22.28 -16.13
N LEU A 197 -14.45 21.25 -16.98
CA LEU A 197 -15.12 19.96 -16.76
C LEU A 197 -14.65 19.29 -15.46
N MET A 198 -13.36 19.44 -15.11
CA MET A 198 -12.77 18.81 -13.92
C MET A 198 -13.01 19.58 -12.61
N LYS A 199 -13.56 20.81 -12.64
CA LYS A 199 -13.91 21.57 -11.42
C LYS A 199 -14.98 20.87 -10.58
N GLN A 200 -15.90 20.11 -11.19
CA GLN A 200 -16.98 19.42 -10.46
C GLN A 200 -16.49 18.26 -9.59
N TYR A 201 -15.31 17.69 -9.88
CA TYR A 201 -14.71 16.60 -9.09
C TYR A 201 -13.57 17.07 -8.17
N ARG A 202 -13.28 18.38 -8.13
CA ARG A 202 -12.28 18.96 -7.21
C ARG A 202 -12.77 18.89 -5.77
N GLY A 203 -11.95 18.30 -4.90
CA GLY A 203 -12.09 18.59 -3.47
C GLY A 203 -11.35 17.68 -2.51
N LYS A 204 -10.96 16.46 -2.90
CA LYS A 204 -10.21 15.57 -2.01
C LYS A 204 -9.12 14.85 -2.77
N ARG A 205 -7.87 15.32 -2.60
CA ARG A 205 -6.69 14.53 -2.96
C ARG A 205 -6.83 13.14 -2.32
N HIS A 206 -6.53 12.09 -3.07
CA HIS A 206 -6.48 10.76 -2.52
C HIS A 206 -5.50 10.72 -1.35
N ILE A 207 -5.97 10.30 -0.16
CA ILE A 207 -5.26 10.57 1.10
C ILE A 207 -3.99 9.73 1.28
N PRO A 208 -3.95 8.42 0.96
CA PRO A 208 -2.68 7.77 0.81
C PRO A 208 -2.10 8.20 -0.54
N THR A 209 -1.22 9.19 -0.50
CA THR A 209 -0.23 9.42 -1.56
C THR A 209 1.04 8.64 -1.21
N MET A 210 1.90 8.38 -2.20
CA MET A 210 3.23 7.79 -1.93
C MET A 210 3.99 8.62 -0.88
N TYR A 211 3.98 9.95 -1.02
CA TYR A 211 4.61 10.88 -0.07
C TYR A 211 4.03 10.77 1.34
N ARG A 212 2.71 10.67 1.48
CA ARG A 212 2.09 10.53 2.81
C ARG A 212 2.46 9.19 3.46
N LEU A 213 2.56 8.13 2.67
CA LEU A 213 2.99 6.82 3.15
C LEU A 213 4.48 6.83 3.56
N ASP A 214 5.33 7.51 2.79
CA ASP A 214 6.73 7.75 3.15
C ASP A 214 6.83 8.50 4.51
N ALA A 215 6.05 9.56 4.69
CA ALA A 215 6.00 10.31 5.94
C ALA A 215 5.52 9.45 7.13
N ILE A 216 4.47 8.65 6.95
CA ILE A 216 3.98 7.72 7.98
C ILE A 216 5.06 6.69 8.33
N GLU A 217 5.84 6.25 7.36
CA GLU A 217 6.96 5.34 7.61
C GLU A 217 8.08 6.00 8.40
N LEU A 218 8.45 7.23 8.06
CA LEU A 218 9.46 7.99 8.80
C LEU A 218 9.04 8.21 10.26
N GLU A 219 7.80 8.63 10.51
CA GLU A 219 7.22 8.73 11.86
C GLU A 219 7.34 7.39 12.63
N ALA A 220 7.06 6.26 11.97
CA ALA A 220 7.19 4.94 12.58
C ALA A 220 8.65 4.55 12.86
N ILE A 221 9.58 4.92 12.00
CA ILE A 221 11.02 4.70 12.20
C ILE A 221 11.51 5.52 13.39
N GLU A 222 11.19 6.80 13.46
CA GLU A 222 11.56 7.68 14.58
C GLU A 222 11.08 7.13 15.93
N LEU A 223 9.86 6.63 16.00
CA LEU A 223 9.31 6.00 17.21
C LEU A 223 10.10 4.75 17.61
N ARG A 224 10.49 3.89 16.67
CA ARG A 224 11.34 2.72 16.97
C ARG A 224 12.75 3.11 17.41
N MET A 225 13.32 4.14 16.77
CA MET A 225 14.62 4.68 17.15
C MET A 225 14.59 5.23 18.60
N ALA A 226 13.52 5.95 18.97
CA ALA A 226 13.35 6.48 20.33
C ALA A 226 13.20 5.38 21.39
N LYS A 227 12.67 4.21 21.02
CA LYS A 227 12.55 3.03 21.89
C LYS A 227 13.82 2.16 21.95
N GLY A 228 14.86 2.49 21.18
CA GLY A 228 16.08 1.66 21.08
C GLY A 228 15.93 0.40 20.23
N GLU A 229 14.80 0.21 19.54
CA GLU A 229 14.54 -0.95 18.67
C GLU A 229 15.28 -0.83 17.32
N GLY A 230 15.61 0.40 16.91
CA GLY A 230 16.30 0.68 15.65
C GLY A 230 15.38 0.64 14.42
N CYS A 231 15.95 0.92 13.24
CA CYS A 231 15.24 0.75 11.97
C CYS A 231 15.24 -0.72 11.55
N VAL A 232 14.20 -1.18 10.83
CA VAL A 232 14.11 -2.55 10.30
C VAL A 232 15.29 -2.91 9.37
N CYS A 233 15.88 -1.93 8.68
CA CYS A 233 17.10 -2.15 7.89
C CYS A 233 18.40 -2.26 8.70
N ARG A 234 18.32 -2.14 10.04
CA ARG A 234 19.45 -2.22 10.99
C ARG A 234 20.54 -1.17 10.81
N ARG A 235 20.29 -0.14 10.00
CA ARG A 235 21.20 1.01 9.88
C ARG A 235 21.19 1.87 11.13
N SER A 236 22.33 2.43 11.48
CA SER A 236 22.48 3.38 12.58
C SER A 236 21.77 4.69 12.26
N LYS A 237 21.49 5.51 13.29
CA LYS A 237 20.91 6.85 13.10
C LYS A 237 21.77 7.70 12.17
N GLU A 238 23.09 7.65 12.32
CA GLU A 238 24.06 8.39 11.51
C GLU A 238 24.02 7.97 10.04
N GLU A 239 23.95 6.67 9.76
CA GLU A 239 23.82 6.15 8.40
C GLU A 239 22.51 6.61 7.72
N LEU A 240 21.41 6.67 8.47
CA LEU A 240 20.13 7.16 7.97
C LEU A 240 20.18 8.66 7.66
N GLU A 241 20.80 9.47 8.52
CA GLU A 241 21.00 10.91 8.28
C GLU A 241 21.86 11.18 7.04
N LEU A 242 22.89 10.37 6.80
CA LEU A 242 23.71 10.46 5.59
C LEU A 242 22.92 10.13 4.31
N LEU A 243 22.06 9.11 4.35
CA LEU A 243 21.18 8.74 3.24
C LEU A 243 20.16 9.83 2.91
N ASP A 244 19.56 10.45 3.93
CA ASP A 244 18.62 11.56 3.75
C ASP A 244 19.32 12.78 3.13
N LYS A 245 20.50 13.17 3.65
CA LYS A 245 21.34 14.24 3.06
C LYS A 245 21.73 13.93 1.60
N GLY A 246 22.04 12.68 1.27
CA GLY A 246 22.32 12.25 -0.09
C GLY A 246 21.10 12.34 -1.02
N SER A 247 19.93 11.93 -0.54
CA SER A 247 18.67 11.94 -1.29
C SER A 247 18.19 13.37 -1.55
N LYS A 248 18.21 14.25 -0.54
CA LYS A 248 17.87 15.67 -0.67
C LYS A 248 18.76 16.38 -1.70
N ARG A 249 20.07 16.12 -1.69
CA ARG A 249 20.99 16.65 -2.70
C ARG A 249 20.60 16.22 -4.12
N LYS A 250 20.33 14.93 -4.35
CA LYS A 250 19.89 14.42 -5.66
C LYS A 250 18.58 15.05 -6.14
N ILE A 251 17.60 15.20 -5.25
CA ILE A 251 16.31 15.83 -5.57
C ILE A 251 16.50 17.29 -5.98
N MET A 252 17.30 18.05 -5.22
CA MET A 252 17.61 19.44 -5.55
C MET A 252 18.31 19.58 -6.90
N THR A 253 19.32 18.74 -7.15
CA THR A 253 20.02 18.70 -8.45
C THR A 253 19.07 18.35 -9.60
N TYR A 254 18.18 17.37 -9.43
CA TYR A 254 17.18 17.02 -10.44
C TYR A 254 16.19 18.16 -10.70
N ARG A 255 15.72 18.86 -9.66
CA ARG A 255 14.85 20.04 -9.78
C ARG A 255 15.53 21.15 -10.57
N GLN A 256 16.82 21.42 -10.29
CA GLN A 256 17.62 22.39 -11.04
C GLN A 256 17.73 22.00 -12.53
N PHE A 257 18.09 20.75 -12.83
CA PHE A 257 18.14 20.26 -14.22
C PHE A 257 16.78 20.32 -14.93
N ARG A 258 15.67 20.06 -14.22
CA ARG A 258 14.31 20.19 -14.78
C ARG A 258 14.00 21.64 -15.12
N GLU A 259 14.27 22.58 -14.22
CA GLU A 259 14.06 24.01 -14.48
C GLU A 259 14.93 24.53 -15.62
N GLU A 260 16.20 24.13 -15.69
CA GLU A 260 17.07 24.46 -16.83
C GLU A 260 16.51 23.92 -18.15
N ARG A 261 15.96 22.70 -18.16
CA ARG A 261 15.30 22.14 -19.35
C ARG A 261 14.03 22.90 -19.73
N LYS A 262 13.23 23.34 -18.75
CA LYS A 262 12.03 24.15 -19.00
C LYS A 262 12.41 25.49 -19.62
N ILE A 263 13.37 26.20 -19.02
CA ILE A 263 13.88 27.49 -19.53
C ILE A 263 14.39 27.34 -20.97
N ARG A 264 15.11 26.24 -21.27
CA ARG A 264 15.57 25.95 -22.63
C ARG A 264 14.41 25.66 -23.59
N ALA A 265 13.40 24.91 -23.15
CA ALA A 265 12.25 24.58 -23.98
C ALA A 265 11.39 25.82 -24.29
N THR A 266 11.18 26.71 -23.31
CA THR A 266 10.47 27.98 -23.52
C THR A 266 11.28 28.94 -24.40
N ALA A 267 12.60 29.03 -24.20
CA ALA A 267 13.46 29.85 -25.05
C ALA A 267 13.50 29.38 -26.52
N VAL A 268 13.38 28.07 -26.76
CA VAL A 268 13.27 27.51 -28.12
C VAL A 268 11.91 27.86 -28.75
N LEU A 269 10.82 27.78 -27.98
CA LEU A 269 9.48 28.16 -28.46
C LEU A 269 9.39 29.65 -28.79
N ASP A 270 10.02 30.52 -28.00
CA ASP A 270 10.04 31.98 -28.22
C ASP A 270 10.96 32.40 -29.40
N SER A 271 11.81 31.49 -29.89
CA SER A 271 12.75 31.74 -31.00
C SER A 271 12.24 31.30 -32.38
N LEU A 272 11.03 30.73 -32.45
CA LEU A 272 10.39 30.36 -33.71
C LEU A 272 9.74 31.61 -34.34
N PRO A 273 10.04 31.96 -35.61
CA PRO A 273 9.38 33.08 -36.27
C PRO A 273 7.87 32.79 -36.45
N ILE A 274 7.06 33.84 -36.23
CA ILE A 274 5.59 33.86 -36.36
C ILE A 274 5.16 33.50 -37.78
#